data_AF-A0A3A9JVN8-F1
#
_entry.id   AF-A0A3A9JVN8-F1
#
_cell.length_a   1.000
_cell.length_b   1.000
_cell.length_c   1.000
_cell.angle_alpha   90.00
_cell.angle_beta   90.00
_cell.angle_gamma   90.00
#
_symmetry.space_group_name_H-M   'P 1'
#
loop_
_entity.id
_entity.type
_entity.pdbx_description
1 polymer ?
#
loop_
_entity_poly.entity_id
_entity_poly.type
_entity_poly.pdbx_seq_one_letter_code
_entity_poly.pdbx_strand_id
1 'polypeptide(L)' 'MVIVLIVFAILGFYDLSGFIKRREPAKVIVIYTFFMSVSLVVSLLLTADKRPSSPAEWIEWMLKMIGVVK' A
#
# COMPACT_ATOMS: atom_id res chain seq x y z
N MET A 1 -12.14 0.96 13.96
CA MET A 1 -11.03 0.34 13.20
C MET A 1 -11.22 -1.15 12.93
N VAL A 2 -11.60 -1.97 13.92
CA VAL A 2 -11.77 -3.43 13.70
C VAL A 2 -12.75 -3.77 12.57
N ILE A 3 -13.90 -3.09 12.50
CA ILE A 3 -14.89 -3.30 11.41
C ILE A 3 -14.29 -2.97 10.04
N VAL A 4 -13.53 -1.88 9.92
CA VAL A 4 -12.87 -1.49 8.67
C VAL A 4 -11.86 -2.55 8.24
N LEU A 5 -11.07 -3.09 9.18
CA LEU A 5 -10.13 -4.18 8.91
C LEU A 5 -10.83 -5.46 8.44
N ILE A 6 -11.96 -5.81 9.06
CA ILE A 6 -12.76 -6.98 8.67
C ILE A 6 -13.29 -6.81 7.25
N VAL A 7 -13.90 -5.68 6.94
CA VAL A 7 -14.42 -5.39 5.59
C VAL A 7 -13.30 -5.40 4.56
N PHE A 8 -12.17 -4.75 4.87
CA PHE A 8 -11.01 -4.72 3.99
C PHE A 8 -10.44 -6.11 3.73
N ALA A 9 -10.32 -6.94 4.77
CA ALA A 9 -9.87 -8.32 4.63
C ALA A 9 -10.81 -9.14 3.75
N ILE A 10 -12.13 -9.04 3.98
CA ILE A 10 -13.14 -9.76 3.17
C ILE A 10 -13.03 -9.35 1.70
N LEU A 11 -12.93 -8.06 1.40
CA LEU A 11 -12.78 -7.57 0.03
C LEU A 11 -11.47 -8.06 -0.61
N GLY A 12 -10.35 -7.97 0.11
CA GLY A 12 -9.06 -8.46 -0.38
C GLY A 12 -9.07 -9.96 -0.67
N PHE A 13 -9.67 -10.78 0.21
CA PHE A 13 -9.83 -12.21 -0.02
C PHE A 13 -10.75 -12.52 -1.21
N TYR A 14 -11.81 -11.73 -1.40
CA TYR A 14 -12.71 -11.87 -2.55
C TYR A 14 -11.99 -11.59 -3.87
N ASP A 15 -11.20 -10.52 -3.93
CA ASP A 15 -10.39 -10.16 -5.10
C ASP A 15 -9.32 -11.21 -5.39
N LEU A 16 -8.59 -11.68 -4.36
CA LEU A 16 -7.62 -12.77 -4.45
C LEU A 16 -8.24 -14.06 -4.99
N SER A 17 -9.42 -14.44 -4.49
CA SER A 17 -10.16 -15.59 -5.01
C SER A 17 -10.55 -15.39 -6.48
N GLY A 18 -10.88 -14.17 -6.88
CA GLY A 18 -11.15 -13.79 -8.27
C GLY A 18 -9.94 -13.96 -9.18
N PHE A 19 -8.76 -13.52 -8.74
CA PHE A 19 -7.49 -13.67 -9.47
C PHE A 19 -7.10 -15.13 -9.66
N ILE A 20 -7.27 -15.96 -8.62
CA ILE A 20 -7.02 -17.41 -8.70
C ILE A 20 -7.99 -18.06 -9.69
N LYS A 21 -9.28 -17.70 -9.64
CA LYS A 21 -10.31 -18.25 -10.54
C LYS A 21 -10.04 -17.90 -12.01
N ARG A 22 -9.50 -16.71 -12.28
CA ARG A 22 -9.15 -16.25 -13.64
C ARG A 22 -7.77 -16.71 -14.12
N ARG A 23 -7.01 -17.43 -13.27
CA ARG A 23 -5.61 -17.85 -13.53
C ARG A 23 -4.72 -16.69 -13.97
N GLU A 24 -4.91 -15.53 -13.34
CA GLU A 24 -4.05 -14.38 -13.60
C GLU A 24 -2.58 -14.71 -13.28
N PRO A 25 -1.63 -14.12 -14.04
CA PRO A 25 -0.22 -14.41 -13.82
C PRO A 25 0.19 -13.97 -12.41
N ALA A 26 1.03 -14.78 -11.76
CA ALA A 26 1.47 -14.54 -10.38
C ALA A 26 2.04 -13.13 -10.16
N LYS A 27 2.66 -12.52 -11.18
CA LYS A 27 3.15 -11.13 -11.12
C LYS A 27 2.05 -10.12 -10.77
N VAL A 28 0.84 -10.30 -11.30
CA VAL A 28 -0.29 -9.39 -11.08
C VAL A 28 -0.78 -9.53 -9.64
N ILE A 29 -0.86 -10.76 -9.15
CA ILE A 29 -1.24 -11.05 -7.76
C ILE A 29 -0.25 -10.42 -6.78
N VAL A 30 1.05 -10.54 -7.04
CA VAL A 30 2.11 -9.96 -6.20
C VAL A 30 2.01 -8.43 -6.21
N ILE A 31 1.89 -7.81 -7.38
CA ILE A 31 1.78 -6.35 -7.51
C ILE A 31 0.51 -5.83 -6.81
N TYR A 32 -0.64 -6.45 -7.05
CA TYR A 32 -1.89 -6.09 -6.40
C TYR A 32 -1.79 -6.21 -4.87
N THR A 33 -1.29 -7.35 -4.38
CA THR A 33 -1.17 -7.60 -2.93
C THR A 33 -0.22 -6.60 -2.29
N PHE A 34 0.88 -6.24 -2.97
CA PHE A 34 1.81 -5.22 -2.52
C PHE A 34 1.11 -3.86 -2.37
N PHE A 35 0.45 -3.38 -3.41
CA PHE A 35 -0.25 -2.08 -3.38
C PHE A 35 -1.38 -2.05 -2.34
N MET A 36 -2.17 -3.13 -2.25
CA MET A 36 -3.23 -3.25 -1.23
C MET A 36 -2.69 -3.25 0.19
N SER A 37 -1.56 -3.92 0.43
CA SER A 37 -0.94 -3.95 1.76
C SER A 37 -0.38 -2.59 2.14
N VAL A 38 0.29 -1.92 1.21
CA VAL A 38 0.84 -0.57 1.43
C VAL A 38 -0.27 0.44 1.70
N SER A 39 -1.37 0.41 0.95
CA SER A 39 -2.50 1.34 1.16
C SER A 39 -3.15 1.15 2.54
N LEU A 40 -3.27 -0.10 2.99
CA LEU A 40 -3.76 -0.42 4.34
C LEU A 40 -2.80 0.11 5.41
N VAL A 41 -1.49 -0.13 5.27
CA VAL A 41 -0.48 0.35 6.21
C VAL A 41 -0.49 1.88 6.29
N VAL A 42 -0.53 2.57 5.16
CA VAL A 42 -0.63 4.05 5.12
C VAL A 42 -1.90 4.53 5.82
N SER A 43 -3.04 3.87 5.58
CA SER A 43 -4.31 4.23 6.22
C SER A 43 -4.27 4.02 7.74
N LEU A 44 -3.61 2.95 8.20
CA LEU A 44 -3.40 2.68 9.62
C LEU A 44 -2.45 3.69 10.28
N LEU A 45 -1.38 4.07 9.59
CA LEU A 45 -0.45 5.12 10.04
C LEU A 45 -1.17 6.46 10.21
N LEU A 46 -1.94 6.87 9.19
CA LEU A 46 -2.73 8.09 9.23
C LEU A 46 -3.76 8.07 10.38
N THR A 47 -4.41 6.94 10.60
CA THR A 47 -5.35 6.76 11.72
C THR A 47 -4.66 6.87 13.08
N ALA A 48 -3.41 6.43 13.18
CA ALA A 48 -2.61 6.52 14.41
C ALA A 48 -1.98 7.92 14.62
N ASP A 49 -2.44 8.93 13.88
CA ASP A 49 -1.88 10.30 13.81
C ASP A 49 -0.39 10.35 13.40
N LYS A 50 0.15 9.21 12.94
CA LYS A 50 1.51 9.10 12.41
C LYS A 50 1.44 9.39 10.92
N ARG A 51 1.59 10.66 10.55
CA ARG A 51 1.66 11.05 9.14
C ARG A 51 2.89 10.39 8.50
N PRO A 52 2.71 9.48 7.55
CA PRO A 52 3.84 8.98 6.78
C PRO A 52 4.45 10.16 6.02
N SER A 53 5.78 10.15 5.91
CA SER A 53 6.51 11.19 5.21
C SER A 53 5.93 11.43 3.83
N SER A 54 5.71 12.70 3.50
CA SER A 54 5.01 13.06 2.27
C SER A 54 5.84 12.67 1.04
N PRO A 55 5.21 12.45 -0.13
CA PRO A 55 5.94 12.26 -1.37
C PRO A 55 6.95 13.38 -1.65
N ALA A 56 6.65 14.62 -1.23
CA ALA A 56 7.56 15.75 -1.35
C ALA A 56 8.79 15.58 -0.45
N GLU A 57 8.65 15.10 0.79
CA GLU A 57 9.77 14.78 1.68
C GLU A 57 10.63 13.65 1.11
N TRP A 58 10.02 12.64 0.47
CA TRP A 58 10.75 11.55 -0.17
C TRP A 58 11.55 12.05 -1.38
N ILE A 59 10.94 12.90 -2.20
CA ILE A 59 11.62 13.54 -3.34
C ILE A 59 12.75 14.43 -2.84
N GLU A 60 12.52 15.23 -1.79
CA GLU A 60 13.57 16.07 -1.19
C GLU A 60 14.73 15.22 -0.66
N TRP A 61 14.44 14.11 0.03
CA TRP A 61 15.46 13.20 0.54
C TRP A 61 16.26 12.54 -0.59
N MET A 62 15.59 12.12 -1.68
CA MET A 62 16.26 11.62 -2.88
C MET A 62 17.14 12.69 -3.53
N LEU A 63 16.66 13.93 -3.66
CA LEU A 63 17.42 15.04 -4.23
C LEU A 63 18.62 15.44 -3.37
N LYS A 64 18.49 15.40 -2.04
CA LYS A 64 19.60 15.57 -1.09
C LYS A 64 20.63 14.46 -1.23
N MET A 65 20.20 13.21 -1.39
CA MET A 65 21.10 12.07 -1.58
C MET A 65 21.91 12.18 -2.88
N ILE A 66 21.31 12.71 -3.94
CA ILE A 66 21.97 12.94 -5.24
C ILE A 66 22.84 14.22 -5.20
N GLY A 67 22.72 15.05 -4.15
CA GLY A 67 23.50 16.28 -3.98
C GLY A 67 22.97 17.48 -4.78
N VAL A 68 21.73 17.39 -5.29
CA VAL A 68 21.10 18.45 -6.08
C VAL A 68 20.55 19.57 -5.18
N VAL A 69 20.13 19.22 -3.96
CA VAL A 69 19.57 20.15 -2.98
C VAL A 69 20.43 20.09 -1.72
N LYS A 70 20.80 21.24 -1.17
CA LYS A 70 21.69 21.38 0.00
C LYS A 70 20.93 21.20 1.32
#